data_AF-A0A955XXX9-F1
#
_entry.id   AF-A0A955XXX9-F1
#
_cell.length_a   1.000
_cell.length_b   1.000
_cell.length_c   1.000
_cell.angle_alpha   90.00
_cell.angle_beta   90.00
_cell.angle_gamma   90.00
#
_symmetry.space_group_name_H-M   'P 1'
#
loop_
_entity.id
_entity.type
_entity.pdbx_description
1 polymer ?
#
loop_
_entity_poly.entity_id
_entity_poly.type
_entity_poly.pdbx_seq_one_letter_code
_entity_poly.pdbx_strand_id
1 'polypeptide(L)'
;SVVGRNLARALAAGREVWIRHLLMPGHIDCCTRAVIGAVGKLQGEARFNLMPAFVAFNEGEGKLSNAEIFSAREALASEDIRHKYWDGKAFG
;
A
#
# COMPACT_ATOMS: atom_id res chain seq x y z
N SER A 1 -11.67 -8.23 9.77
CA SER A 1 -11.43 -6.88 10.32
C SER A 1 -12.53 -5.92 9.86
N VAL A 2 -12.67 -4.74 10.49
CA VAL A 2 -13.60 -3.69 10.02
C VAL A 2 -13.20 -3.19 8.62
N VAL A 3 -11.90 -2.98 8.40
CA VAL A 3 -11.35 -2.51 7.12
C VAL A 3 -11.72 -3.42 5.94
N GLY A 4 -11.53 -4.73 6.07
CA GLY A 4 -11.84 -5.67 4.98
C GLY A 4 -13.33 -5.72 4.63
N ARG A 5 -14.23 -5.60 5.62
CA ARG A 5 -15.68 -5.54 5.38
C ARG A 5 -16.09 -4.26 4.64
N ASN A 6 -15.50 -3.12 4.99
CA ASN A 6 -15.77 -1.85 4.32
C ASN A 6 -15.26 -1.85 2.88
N LEU A 7 -14.07 -2.42 2.67
CA LEU A 7 -13.51 -2.61 1.32
C LEU A 7 -14.45 -3.45 0.45
N ALA A 8 -14.85 -4.65 0.92
CA ALA A 8 -15.74 -5.52 0.17
C ALA A 8 -17.09 -4.84 -0.17
N ARG A 9 -17.66 -4.08 0.78
CA ARG A 9 -18.90 -3.31 0.55
C ARG A 9 -18.71 -2.21 -0.51
N ALA A 10 -17.59 -1.50 -0.49
CA ALA A 10 -17.31 -0.45 -1.47
C ALA A 10 -17.14 -1.03 -2.89
N LEU A 11 -16.40 -2.15 -3.01
CA LEU A 11 -16.21 -2.86 -4.27
C LEU A 11 -17.53 -3.41 -4.82
N ALA A 12 -18.33 -4.08 -3.97
CA ALA A 12 -19.65 -4.61 -4.37
C ALA A 12 -20.63 -3.51 -4.82
N ALA A 13 -20.45 -2.27 -4.34
CA ALA A 13 -21.22 -1.11 -4.76
C ALA A 13 -20.66 -0.42 -6.03
N GLY A 14 -19.65 -1.01 -6.69
CA GLY A 14 -19.04 -0.47 -7.91
C GLY A 14 -18.30 0.86 -7.70
N ARG A 15 -17.86 1.16 -6.48
CA ARG A 15 -17.15 2.41 -6.17
C ARG A 15 -15.69 2.30 -6.55
N GLU A 16 -15.10 3.39 -7.03
CA GLU A 16 -13.65 3.48 -7.16
C GLU A 16 -13.02 3.49 -5.76
N VAL A 17 -12.13 2.53 -5.51
CA VAL A 17 -11.43 2.41 -4.22
C VAL A 17 -9.94 2.68 -4.41
N TRP A 18 -9.41 3.52 -3.54
CA TRP A 18 -7.98 3.79 -3.42
C TRP A 18 -7.47 3.29 -2.07
N ILE A 19 -6.49 2.41 -2.11
CA ILE A 19 -5.78 1.90 -0.94
C ILE A 19 -4.43 2.62 -0.89
N ARG A 20 -4.23 3.42 0.17
CA ARG A 20 -2.98 4.15 0.41
C ARG A 20 -2.23 3.43 1.53
N HIS A 21 -1.08 2.84 1.20
CA HIS A 21 -0.29 2.06 2.15
C HIS A 21 1.00 2.81 2.49
N LEU A 22 1.12 3.24 3.74
CA LEU A 22 2.32 3.89 4.26
C LEU A 22 3.39 2.84 4.57
N LEU A 23 4.60 3.04 4.05
CA LEU A 23 5.74 2.20 4.36
C LEU A 23 6.35 2.59 5.70
N MET A 24 6.44 1.63 6.63
CA MET A 24 7.10 1.83 7.92
C MET A 24 8.40 1.02 7.99
N PRO A 25 9.45 1.54 8.66
CA PRO A 25 10.71 0.82 8.87
C PRO A 25 10.46 -0.50 9.62
N GLY A 26 11.10 -1.58 9.19
CA GLY A 26 10.98 -2.91 9.80
C GLY A 26 9.67 -3.66 9.50
N HIS A 27 8.76 -3.09 8.70
CA HIS A 27 7.42 -3.65 8.46
C HIS A 27 7.17 -4.11 7.02
N ILE A 28 8.23 -4.28 6.22
CA ILE A 28 8.08 -4.70 4.82
C ILE A 28 7.60 -6.16 4.74
N ASP A 29 8.29 -7.07 5.43
CA ASP A 29 8.01 -8.50 5.28
C ASP A 29 6.79 -8.97 6.08
N CYS A 30 6.59 -8.44 7.30
CA CYS A 30 5.49 -8.86 8.16
C CYS A 30 4.14 -8.22 7.82
N CYS A 31 4.14 -6.97 7.32
CA CYS A 31 2.90 -6.22 7.08
C CYS A 31 2.71 -5.88 5.59
N THR A 32 3.70 -5.26 4.96
CA THR A 32 3.54 -4.69 3.61
C THR A 32 3.30 -5.75 2.55
N ARG A 33 4.11 -6.82 2.52
CA ARG A 33 3.92 -7.94 1.58
C ARG A 33 2.55 -8.61 1.76
N ALA A 34 2.11 -8.79 3.01
CA ALA A 34 0.81 -9.39 3.31
C ALA A 34 -0.36 -8.54 2.77
N VAL A 35 -0.28 -7.21 2.93
CA VAL A 35 -1.30 -6.29 2.38
C VAL A 35 -1.27 -6.29 0.85
N ILE A 36 -0.08 -6.22 0.24
CA ILE A 36 0.07 -6.25 -1.22
C ILE A 36 -0.54 -7.53 -1.79
N GLY A 37 -0.18 -8.71 -1.26
CA GLY A 37 -0.75 -9.98 -1.72
C GLY A 37 -2.26 -10.11 -1.47
N ALA A 38 -2.79 -9.50 -0.41
CA ALA A 38 -4.24 -9.46 -0.18
C ALA A 38 -4.96 -8.57 -1.21
N VAL A 39 -4.34 -7.46 -1.62
CA VAL A 39 -4.88 -6.55 -2.65
C VAL A 39 -4.74 -7.14 -4.05
N GLY A 40 -3.65 -7.88 -4.34
CA GLY A 40 -3.46 -8.60 -5.62
C GLY A 40 -4.62 -9.53 -5.96
N LYS A 41 -5.20 -10.16 -4.94
CA LYS A 41 -6.39 -11.02 -5.08
C LYS A 41 -7.67 -10.27 -5.50
N LEU A 42 -7.67 -8.94 -5.48
CA LEU A 42 -8.78 -8.12 -5.97
C LEU A 42 -8.69 -7.84 -7.47
N GLN A 43 -7.68 -8.36 -8.18
CA GLN A 43 -7.57 -8.36 -9.65
C GLN A 43 -7.81 -6.98 -10.29
N GLY A 44 -7.27 -5.92 -9.67
CA GLY A 44 -7.36 -4.55 -10.18
C GLY A 44 -8.68 -3.82 -9.90
N GLU A 45 -9.59 -4.37 -9.10
CA GLU A 45 -10.82 -3.66 -8.65
C GLU A 45 -10.51 -2.45 -7.74
N ALA A 46 -9.36 -2.46 -7.08
CA ALA A 46 -8.87 -1.34 -6.28
C ALA A 46 -7.56 -0.79 -6.85
N ARG A 47 -7.38 0.52 -6.72
CA ARG A 47 -6.11 1.19 -6.98
C ARG A 47 -5.24 1.16 -5.74
N PHE A 48 -3.96 0.84 -5.92
CA PHE A 48 -3.01 0.80 -4.82
C PHE A 48 -1.95 1.89 -4.97
N ASN A 49 -1.70 2.62 -3.89
CA ASN A 49 -0.70 3.67 -3.78
C ASN A 49 0.26 3.36 -2.63
N LEU A 50 1.51 3.08 -2.97
CA LEU A 50 2.60 2.84 -2.02
C LEU A 50 3.27 4.16 -1.63
N MET A 51 3.26 4.50 -0.34
CA MET A 51 3.73 5.79 0.17
C MET A 51 5.02 5.63 0.99
N PRO A 52 6.21 6.02 0.46
CA PRO A 52 7.48 5.96 1.17
C PRO A 52 7.74 7.17 2.09
N ALA A 53 6.72 7.96 2.41
CA ALA A 53 6.84 9.24 3.10
C ALA A 53 6.65 9.13 4.62
N PHE A 54 7.13 8.05 5.24
CA PHE A 54 7.03 7.91 6.69
C PHE A 54 7.95 8.90 7.39
N VAL A 55 7.38 9.66 8.31
CA VAL A 55 8.06 10.57 9.20
C VAL A 55 7.69 10.15 10.61
N ALA A 56 8.67 9.69 11.38
CA ALA A 56 8.50 9.33 12.78
C ALA A 56 8.06 10.57 13.58
N PHE A 57 7.07 10.39 14.46
CA PHE A 57 6.65 11.46 15.37
C PHE A 57 7.58 11.56 16.59
N ASN A 58 8.12 10.43 17.04
CA ASN A 58 9.02 10.34 18.18
C ASN A 58 10.44 9.94 17.76
N GLU A 59 11.45 10.40 18.49
CA GLU A 59 12.81 9.90 18.35
C GLU A 59 12.85 8.41 18.74
N GLY A 60 13.10 7.52 17.77
CA GLY A 60 13.25 6.07 18.02
C GLY A 60 12.62 5.15 16.98
N GLU A 61 11.66 5.61 16.16
CA GLU A 61 10.93 4.74 15.21
C GLU A 61 11.72 4.41 13.93
N GLY A 62 13.03 4.68 13.91
CA GLY A 62 13.91 4.41 12.78
C GLY A 62 13.61 5.30 11.57
N LYS A 63 14.37 5.09 10.49
CA LYS A 63 14.17 5.75 9.19
C LYS A 63 13.92 4.69 8.13
N LEU A 64 12.97 4.97 7.25
CA LEU A 64 12.69 4.06 6.14
C LEU A 64 13.90 4.07 5.20
N SER A 65 14.49 2.90 4.98
CA SER A 65 15.67 2.78 4.12
C SER A 65 15.30 2.67 2.64
N ASN A 66 16.23 3.03 1.76
CA ASN A 66 16.06 2.83 0.31
C ASN A 66 15.88 1.34 -0.05
N ALA A 67 16.54 0.44 0.69
CA ALA A 67 16.41 -1.00 0.48
C ALA A 67 14.98 -1.49 0.78
N GLU A 68 14.36 -0.97 1.85
CA GLU A 68 12.97 -1.29 2.19
C GLU A 68 11.99 -0.74 1.17
N ILE A 69 12.20 0.49 0.68
CA ILE A 69 11.40 1.08 -0.39
C ILE A 69 11.49 0.22 -1.65
N PHE A 70 12.69 -0.21 -2.02
CA PHE A 70 12.92 -1.05 -3.19
C PHE A 70 12.24 -2.41 -3.04
N SER A 71 12.45 -3.10 -1.92
CA SER A 71 11.81 -4.39 -1.60
C SER A 71 10.27 -4.31 -1.66
N ALA A 72 9.67 -3.24 -1.15
CA ALA A 72 8.23 -3.04 -1.22
C ALA A 72 7.72 -2.78 -2.64
N ARG A 73 8.49 -2.07 -3.47
CA ARG A 73 8.15 -1.85 -4.89
C ARG A 73 8.25 -3.12 -5.70
N GLU A 74 9.27 -3.94 -5.47
CA GLU A 74 9.38 -5.27 -6.10
C GLU A 74 8.20 -6.16 -5.74
N ALA A 75 7.81 -6.19 -4.46
CA ALA A 75 6.63 -6.94 -4.01
C ALA A 75 5.34 -6.47 -4.71
N LEU A 76 5.19 -5.16 -4.92
CA LEU A 76 4.04 -4.61 -5.64
C LEU A 76 4.07 -4.96 -7.13
N ALA A 77 5.24 -4.91 -7.75
CA ALA A 77 5.43 -5.20 -9.17
C ALA A 77 5.21 -6.68 -9.53
N SER A 78 5.35 -7.60 -8.56
CA SER A 78 5.08 -9.02 -8.76
C SER A 78 3.59 -9.39 -8.75
N GLU A 79 2.70 -8.46 -8.42
CA GLU A 79 1.25 -8.69 -8.34
C GLU A 79 0.51 -7.97 -9.47
N ASP A 80 -0.59 -8.56 -9.94
CA ASP A 80 -1.47 -7.94 -10.94
C ASP A 80 -2.41 -6.91 -10.29
N ILE A 81 -1.81 -5.82 -9.80
CA ILE A 81 -2.49 -4.71 -9.15
C ILE A 81 -2.46 -3.50 -10.07
N ARG A 82 -3.62 -2.87 -10.30
CA ARG A 82 -3.68 -1.52 -10.88
C ARG A 82 -3.06 -0.53 -9.91
N HIS A 83 -1.76 -0.27 -10.06
CA HIS A 83 -1.04 0.65 -9.22
C HIS A 83 -0.80 1.98 -9.94
N LYS A 84 -0.89 3.08 -9.18
CA LYS A 84 -0.27 4.35 -9.55
C LYS A 84 0.82 4.62 -8.52
N TYR A 85 2.06 4.77 -8.98
CA TYR A 85 3.12 5.30 -8.14
C TYR A 85 2.75 6.73 -7.75
N TRP A 86 2.84 7.06 -6.46
CA TRP A 86 2.76 8.44 -6.01
C TRP A 86 3.99 9.20 -6.51
N ASP A 87 3.76 10.22 -7.34
CA ASP A 87 4.79 11.11 -7.90
C ASP A 87 4.96 12.42 -7.10
N GLY A 88 4.26 12.55 -5.97
CA GLY A 88 4.28 13.76 -5.15
C GLY A 88 3.23 14.81 -5.50
N LYS A 89 2.39 14.61 -6.53
CA LYS A 89 1.35 15.59 -6.91
C LYS A 89 -0.02 15.21 -6.38
N ALA A 90 -0.75 16.20 -5.87
CA ALA A 90 -2.16 16.04 -5.53
C ALA A 90 -2.93 15.45 -6.72
N PHE A 91 -3.79 14.47 -6.46
CA PHE A 91 -4.61 13.84 -7.50
C PHE A 91 -5.48 14.91 -8.19
N GLY A 92 -5.18 15.20 -9.45
CA GLY A 92 -6.06 15.88 -10.40
C GLY A 92 -6.80 14.87 -11.26
#